data_AF-A0A068YUE1-F1
#
_entry.id   AF-A0A068YUE1-F1
#
_cell.length_a   1.000
_cell.length_b   1.000
_cell.length_c   1.000
_cell.angle_alpha   90.00
_cell.angle_beta   90.00
_cell.angle_gamma   90.00
#
_symmetry.space_group_name_H-M   'P 1'
#
loop_
_entity.id
_entity.type
_entity.pdbx_description
1 polymer ?
#
loop_
_entity_poly.entity_id
_entity_poly.type
_entity_poly.pdbx_seq_one_letter_code
_entity_poly.pdbx_strand_id
1 'polypeptide(L)'
;MIVRFYIDPMEQDLYEYSVSYEGETLYSDVGLGSMEDCIVAATEGLDQEAVAAEIAYKGIISGTYALASLALMSEQIASHALQTTLAIEEVNE
;
A
#
# COMPACT_ATOMS: atom_id res chain seq x y z
N MET A 1 -6.63 -14.63 4.74
CA MET A 1 -6.25 -14.22 3.37
C MET A 1 -5.11 -13.22 3.39
N ILE A 2 -4.21 -13.25 2.40
CA ILE A 2 -3.20 -12.20 2.20
C ILE A 2 -3.67 -11.35 1.02
N VAL A 3 -4.01 -10.10 1.30
CA VAL A 3 -4.43 -9.13 0.28
C VAL A 3 -3.22 -8.37 -0.25
N ARG A 4 -3.40 -7.63 -1.33
CA ARG A 4 -2.40 -6.70 -1.85
C ARG A 4 -2.97 -5.31 -1.97
N PHE A 5 -2.27 -4.35 -1.39
CA PHE A 5 -2.53 -2.92 -1.56
C PHE A 5 -1.65 -2.43 -2.70
N TYR A 6 -2.30 -2.00 -3.78
CA TYR A 6 -1.66 -1.22 -4.81
C TYR A 6 -1.84 0.25 -4.48
N ILE A 7 -0.75 0.99 -4.47
CA ILE A 7 -0.73 2.42 -4.20
C ILE A 7 0.04 3.07 -5.34
N ASP A 8 -0.54 4.11 -5.91
CA ASP A 8 0.06 4.87 -7.01
C ASP A 8 -0.09 6.38 -6.76
N PRO A 9 0.91 7.18 -7.14
CA PRO A 9 0.81 8.63 -7.07
C PRO A 9 -0.12 9.14 -8.16
N MET A 10 -0.93 10.13 -7.82
CA MET A 10 -1.80 10.88 -8.72
C MET A 10 -1.24 12.29 -8.98
N GLU A 11 -1.93 13.05 -9.82
CA GLU A 11 -1.68 14.48 -9.98
C GLU A 11 -1.88 15.24 -8.64
N GLN A 12 -1.20 16.37 -8.48
CA GLN A 12 -1.32 17.27 -7.31
C GLN A 12 -0.83 16.67 -5.97
N ASP A 13 0.17 15.79 -6.00
CA ASP A 13 0.75 15.14 -4.80
C ASP A 13 -0.27 14.32 -4.00
N LEU A 14 -1.34 13.86 -4.67
CA LEU A 14 -2.32 12.94 -4.13
C LEU A 14 -1.95 11.49 -4.45
N TYR A 15 -2.63 10.56 -3.80
CA TYR A 15 -2.46 9.13 -3.99
C TYR A 15 -3.80 8.45 -4.25
N GLU A 16 -3.75 7.38 -5.04
CA GLU A 16 -4.81 6.39 -5.15
C GLU A 16 -4.36 5.06 -4.57
N TYR A 17 -5.32 4.29 -4.08
CA TYR A 17 -5.07 2.91 -3.69
C TYR A 17 -6.17 1.96 -4.14
N SER A 18 -5.80 0.71 -4.35
CA SER A 18 -6.73 -0.40 -4.52
C SER A 18 -6.29 -1.61 -3.73
N VAL A 19 -7.25 -2.30 -3.13
CA VAL A 19 -7.04 -3.55 -2.40
C VAL A 19 -7.54 -4.70 -3.26
N SER A 20 -6.69 -5.69 -3.45
CA SER A 20 -6.99 -6.87 -4.27
C SER A 20 -6.69 -8.17 -3.54
N TYR A 21 -7.37 -9.23 -3.94
CA TYR A 21 -7.13 -10.59 -3.48
C TYR A 21 -7.26 -11.55 -4.68
N GLU A 22 -6.25 -12.39 -4.91
CA GLU A 22 -6.19 -13.33 -6.04
C GLU A 22 -6.45 -12.70 -7.44
N GLY A 23 -6.09 -11.41 -7.59
CA GLY A 23 -6.26 -10.66 -8.84
C GLY A 23 -7.62 -9.98 -8.99
N GLU A 24 -8.54 -10.15 -8.04
CA GLU A 24 -9.81 -9.44 -7.99
C GLU A 24 -9.69 -8.21 -7.07
N THR A 25 -10.10 -7.04 -7.56
CA THR A 25 -10.14 -5.82 -6.76
C THR A 25 -11.34 -5.89 -5.81
N LEU A 26 -11.07 -5.83 -4.51
CA LEU A 26 -12.08 -5.82 -3.45
C LEU A 26 -12.70 -4.42 -3.33
N TYR A 27 -11.85 -3.40 -3.21
CA TYR A 27 -12.23 -1.99 -3.12
C TYR A 27 -11.05 -1.08 -3.46
N SER A 28 -11.33 0.19 -3.71
CA SER A 28 -10.35 1.22 -4.07
C SER A 28 -10.86 2.60 -3.70
N ASP A 29 -9.95 3.53 -3.44
CA ASP A 29 -10.26 4.93 -3.16
C ASP A 29 -9.15 5.85 -3.71
N VAL A 30 -9.44 7.15 -3.83
CA VAL A 30 -8.56 8.13 -4.50
C VAL A 30 -8.53 9.47 -3.78
N GLY A 31 -7.46 10.24 -3.98
CA GLY A 31 -7.36 11.61 -3.47
C GLY A 31 -6.85 11.71 -2.04
N LEU A 32 -6.08 10.72 -1.59
CA LEU A 32 -5.43 10.73 -0.27
C LEU A 32 -4.14 11.55 -0.30
N GLY A 33 -3.84 12.24 0.82
CA GLY A 33 -2.73 13.18 0.90
C GLY A 33 -1.37 12.53 1.15
N SER A 34 -1.33 11.24 1.49
CA SER A 34 -0.07 10.53 1.74
C SER A 34 -0.21 9.03 1.51
N MET A 35 0.93 8.37 1.31
CA MET A 35 1.01 6.91 1.27
C MET A 35 0.59 6.26 2.60
N GLU A 36 0.86 6.92 3.72
CA GLU A 36 0.41 6.43 5.03
C GLU A 36 -1.12 6.41 5.10
N ASP A 37 -1.78 7.50 4.69
CA ASP A 37 -3.24 7.59 4.66
C ASP A 37 -3.85 6.46 3.80
N CYS A 38 -3.21 6.13 2.67
CA CYS A 38 -3.61 4.98 1.84
C CYS A 38 -3.54 3.66 2.60
N ILE A 39 -2.45 3.41 3.33
CA ILE A 39 -2.28 2.17 4.09
C ILE A 39 -3.30 2.09 5.23
N VAL A 40 -3.55 3.19 5.93
CA VAL A 40 -4.53 3.25 7.02
C VAL A 40 -5.93 3.01 6.47
N ALA A 41 -6.36 3.77 5.45
CA ALA A 41 -7.68 3.62 4.84
C ALA A 41 -7.89 2.21 4.26
N ALA A 42 -6.88 1.67 3.58
CA ALA A 42 -6.91 0.30 3.08
C ALA A 42 -7.03 -0.72 4.21
N THR A 43 -6.33 -0.54 5.33
CA THR A 43 -6.39 -1.44 6.49
C THR A 43 -7.75 -1.36 7.20
N GLU A 44 -8.33 -0.16 7.33
CA GLU A 44 -9.65 0.03 7.94
C GLU A 44 -10.79 -0.58 7.11
N GLY A 45 -10.64 -0.64 5.78
CA GLY A 45 -11.60 -1.27 4.89
C GLY A 45 -11.58 -2.80 4.88
N LEU A 46 -10.60 -3.44 5.54
CA LEU A 46 -10.48 -4.89 5.53
C LEU A 46 -11.43 -5.57 6.52
N ASP A 47 -12.04 -6.67 6.07
CA ASP A 47 -12.77 -7.59 6.95
C ASP A 47 -11.79 -8.52 7.71
N GLN A 48 -12.29 -9.18 8.76
CA GLN A 48 -11.52 -10.01 9.70
C GLN A 48 -10.90 -11.27 9.08
N GLU A 49 -11.19 -11.55 7.81
CA GLU A 49 -10.61 -12.68 7.08
C GLU A 49 -9.15 -12.42 6.65
N ALA A 50 -8.76 -11.16 6.46
CA ALA A 50 -7.38 -10.77 6.16
C ALA A 50 -6.46 -11.05 7.34
N VAL A 51 -5.24 -11.53 7.05
CA VAL A 51 -4.20 -11.78 8.07
C VAL A 51 -2.95 -10.92 7.84
N ALA A 52 -2.73 -10.51 6.61
CA ALA A 52 -1.61 -9.67 6.18
C ALA A 52 -1.96 -8.97 4.85
N ALA A 53 -1.23 -7.90 4.54
CA ALA A 53 -1.25 -7.26 3.24
C ALA A 53 0.15 -7.14 2.65
N GLU A 54 0.26 -7.36 1.34
CA GLU A 54 1.41 -6.94 0.54
C GLU A 54 1.26 -5.46 0.17
N ILE A 55 2.33 -4.67 0.34
CA ILE A 55 2.33 -3.25 -0.05
C ILE A 55 3.11 -3.08 -1.34
N ALA A 56 2.40 -2.70 -2.40
CA ALA A 56 2.95 -2.40 -3.72
C ALA A 56 2.80 -0.90 -4.02
N TYR A 57 3.92 -0.20 -4.27
CA TYR A 57 3.93 1.20 -4.65
C TYR A 57 4.56 1.38 -6.03
N LYS A 58 3.85 2.03 -6.97
CA LYS A 58 4.27 2.13 -8.38
C LYS A 58 4.57 0.77 -9.02
N GLY A 59 3.79 -0.24 -8.64
CA GLY A 59 4.01 -1.63 -9.07
C GLY A 59 5.18 -2.37 -8.39
N ILE A 60 5.92 -1.72 -7.48
CA ILE A 60 7.04 -2.33 -6.75
C ILE A 60 6.58 -2.81 -5.37
N ILE A 61 6.77 -4.10 -5.09
CA ILE A 61 6.39 -4.71 -3.81
C ILE A 61 7.51 -4.47 -2.79
N SER A 62 7.19 -3.75 -1.71
CA SER A 62 8.13 -3.48 -0.61
C SER A 62 8.19 -4.62 0.41
N GLY A 63 7.11 -5.39 0.54
CA GLY A 63 7.03 -6.53 1.45
C GLY A 63 5.60 -6.92 1.81
N THR A 64 5.50 -7.98 2.60
CA THR A 64 4.25 -8.48 3.19
C THR A 64 4.25 -8.19 4.68
N TYR A 65 3.20 -7.55 5.18
CA TYR A 65 3.09 -7.12 6.58
C TYR A 65 1.82 -7.65 7.22
N ALA A 66 1.91 -8.08 8.47
CA ALA A 66 0.74 -8.48 9.25
C ALA A 66 -0.20 -7.28 9.48
N LEU A 67 -1.51 -7.52 9.59
CA LEU A 67 -2.49 -6.45 9.84
C LEU A 67 -2.18 -5.64 11.10
N ALA A 68 -1.76 -6.31 12.17
CA ALA A 68 -1.36 -5.63 13.40
C ALA A 68 -0.17 -4.68 13.18
N SER A 69 0.76 -5.03 12.30
CA SER A 69 1.89 -4.16 11.93
C SER A 69 1.43 -2.99 11.06
N LEU A 70 0.52 -3.21 10.12
CA LEU A 70 -0.04 -2.15 9.27
C LEU A 70 -0.77 -1.09 10.09
N ALA A 71 -1.50 -1.49 11.14
CA ALA A 71 -2.20 -0.58 12.03
C ALA A 71 -1.28 0.16 13.03
N LEU A 72 -0.12 -0.41 13.39
CA LEU A 72 0.77 0.14 14.43
C LEU A 72 2.02 0.83 13.87
N MET A 73 2.37 0.56 12.61
CA MET A 73 3.64 0.96 11.98
C MET A 73 3.41 1.47 10.55
N SER A 74 2.23 2.04 10.27
CA SER A 74 1.83 2.56 8.95
C SER A 74 2.86 3.52 8.36
N GLU A 75 3.32 4.49 9.16
CA GLU A 75 4.32 5.49 8.77
C GLU A 75 5.65 4.83 8.34
N GLN A 76 6.17 3.89 9.13
CA GLN A 76 7.43 3.20 8.82
C GLN A 76 7.30 2.32 7.58
N ILE A 77 6.16 1.66 7.40
CA ILE A 77 5.88 0.82 6.23
C ILE A 77 5.76 1.67 4.97
N ALA A 78 5.05 2.81 5.04
CA ALA A 78 4.96 3.78 3.96
C ALA A 78 6.36 4.28 3.56
N SER A 79 7.16 4.71 4.55
CA SER A 79 8.53 5.17 4.32
C SER A 79 9.40 4.08 3.67
N HIS A 80 9.32 2.84 4.16
CA HIS A 80 10.05 1.72 3.59
C HIS A 80 9.67 1.45 2.13
N ALA A 81 8.38 1.52 1.80
CA ALA A 81 7.92 1.32 0.44
C ALA A 81 8.37 2.43 -0.52
N LEU A 82 8.29 3.70 -0.10
CA LEU A 82 8.85 4.83 -0.86
C LEU A 82 10.35 4.66 -1.10
N GLN A 83 11.12 4.37 -0.06
CA GLN A 83 12.57 4.17 -0.14
C GLN A 83 12.94 3.01 -1.07
N THR A 84 12.20 1.90 -0.99
CA THR A 84 12.42 0.71 -1.83
C THR A 84 12.19 1.03 -3.30
N THR A 85 11.07 1.71 -3.61
CA THR A 85 10.75 2.11 -4.98
C THR A 85 11.81 3.07 -5.53
N LEU A 86 12.18 4.12 -4.76
CA LEU A 86 13.22 5.07 -5.16
C LEU A 86 14.55 4.36 -5.45
N ALA A 87 15.00 3.47 -4.56
CA ALA A 87 16.25 2.74 -4.75
C ALA A 87 16.26 1.85 -6.01
N ILE A 88 15.10 1.33 -6.43
CA ILE A 88 14.98 0.54 -7.66
C ILE A 88 14.93 1.45 -8.89
N GLU A 89 14.24 2.58 -8.82
CA GLU A 89 14.19 3.56 -9.91
C GLU A 89 15.60 4.13 -10.21
N GLU A 90 16.38 4.46 -9.17
CA GLU A 90 17.75 4.97 -9.31
C GLU A 90 18.72 4.00 -10.02
N VAL A 91 18.48 2.68 -9.93
CA VAL A 91 19.30 1.66 -10.62
C VAL A 91 18.92 1.50 -12.09
N ASN A 92 17.70 1.89 -12.45
CA ASN A 92 17.16 1.76 -13.81
C ASN A 92 17.43 3.00 -14.67
N GLU A 93 18.06 4.06 -14.12
CA GLU A 93 18.55 5.25 -14.82
C GLU A 93 19.99 5.08 -15.35
#